data_AF-X1KRB3-F1
#
_entry.id   AF-X1KRB3-F1
#
_cell.length_a   1.000
_cell.length_b   1.000
_cell.length_c   1.000
_cell.angle_alpha   90.00
_cell.angle_beta   90.00
_cell.angle_gamma   90.00
#
_symmetry.space_group_name_H-M   'P 1'
#
loop_
_entity.id
_entity.type
_entity.pdbx_description
1 polymer ?
#
loop_
_entity_poly.entity_id
_entity_poly.type
_entity_poly.pdbx_seq_one_letter_code
_entity_poly.pdbx_strand_id
1 'polypeptide(L)' 'MSSINIHIDEDVKKIISKRAKKNLLTLREQIEDILRTSAVRTKSGTGYQTIKVDDKLIAVFSRQKSGRKKKKKVKKK' A
#
# COMPACT_ATOMS: atom_id res chain seq x y z
N MET A 1 13.98 22.46 4.88
CA MET A 1 12.69 21.80 5.20
C MET A 1 11.63 22.57 4.43
N SER A 2 11.01 21.97 3.42
CA SER A 2 10.01 22.66 2.59
C SER A 2 8.72 22.83 3.41
N SER A 3 8.17 24.04 3.48
CA SER A 3 6.87 24.30 4.11
C SER A 3 5.77 24.28 3.03
N ILE A 4 4.67 23.60 3.34
CA ILE A 4 3.49 23.52 2.47
C ILE A 4 2.29 23.91 3.33
N ASN A 5 1.52 24.89 2.87
CA ASN A 5 0.25 25.25 3.47
C ASN A 5 -0.88 24.59 2.68
N ILE A 6 -1.77 23.89 3.39
CA ILE A 6 -2.91 23.18 2.81
C ILE A 6 -4.17 23.72 3.47
N HIS A 7 -5.17 24.04 2.67
CA HIS A 7 -6.50 24.39 3.16
C HIS A 7 -7.38 23.16 3.05
N ILE A 8 -8.09 22.83 4.13
CA ILE A 8 -8.90 21.62 4.25
C ILE A 8 -10.18 21.96 4.99
N ASP A 9 -11.28 21.36 4.54
CA ASP A 9 -12.58 21.50 5.18
C ASP A 9 -12.59 20.93 6.61
N GLU A 10 -13.43 21.52 7.47
CA GLU A 10 -13.52 21.15 8.88
C GLU A 10 -13.91 19.68 9.06
N ASP A 11 -14.75 19.13 8.19
CA ASP A 11 -15.19 17.73 8.27
C ASP A 11 -14.06 16.76 7.92
N VAL A 12 -13.25 17.09 6.92
CA VAL A 12 -12.06 16.30 6.56
C VAL A 12 -11.04 16.34 7.70
N LYS A 13 -10.82 17.52 8.30
CA LYS A 13 -9.95 17.70 9.46
C LYS A 13 -10.41 16.86 10.66
N LYS A 14 -11.72 16.79 10.94
CA LYS A 14 -12.27 15.92 11.99
C LYS A 14 -11.91 14.45 11.74
N ILE A 15 -12.07 13.97 10.50
CA ILE A 15 -11.75 12.58 10.13
C ILE A 15 -10.26 12.30 10.31
N ILE A 16 -9.38 13.18 9.81
CA ILE A 16 -7.93 13.02 9.94
C ILE A 16 -7.51 13.04 11.42
N SER A 17 -8.11 13.91 12.24
CA SER A 17 -7.80 13.99 13.68
C SER A 17 -8.17 12.71 14.45
N LYS A 18 -9.32 12.10 14.12
CA LYS A 18 -9.71 10.80 14.70
C LYS A 18 -8.68 9.71 14.35
N ARG A 19 -8.21 9.70 13.10
CA ARG A 19 -7.18 8.75 12.63
C ARG A 19 -5.84 8.99 13.32
N ALA A 20 -5.42 10.25 13.45
CA ALA A 20 -4.18 10.62 14.13
C ALA A 20 -4.17 10.13 15.59
N LYS A 21 -5.28 10.32 16.33
CA LYS A 21 -5.45 9.78 17.69
C LYS A 21 -5.33 8.26 17.76
N LYS A 22 -5.94 7.54 16.81
CA LYS A 22 -5.87 6.07 16.74
C LYS A 22 -4.44 5.58 16.49
N ASN A 23 -3.69 6.32 15.69
CA ASN A 23 -2.32 5.98 15.32
C ASN A 23 -1.27 6.56 16.29
N LEU A 24 -1.70 7.26 17.35
CA LEU A 24 -0.84 7.94 18.31
C LEU A 24 0.12 8.96 17.67
N LEU A 25 -0.34 9.61 16.60
CA LEU A 25 0.38 10.63 15.86
C LEU A 25 -0.24 12.01 16.09
N THR A 26 0.56 13.06 15.92
CA THR A 26 0.03 14.40 15.75
C THR A 26 -0.71 14.54 14.41
N LEU A 27 -1.58 15.54 14.30
CA LEU A 27 -2.30 15.81 13.04
C LEU A 27 -1.34 16.01 11.86
N ARG A 28 -0.24 16.73 12.11
CA ARG A 28 0.77 17.04 11.09
C ARG A 28 1.50 15.77 10.63
N GLU A 29 1.98 14.96 11.57
CA GLU A 29 2.67 13.69 11.25
C GLU A 29 1.74 12.74 10.48
N GLN A 30 0.46 12.70 10.86
CA GLN A 30 -0.52 11.87 10.15
C GLN A 30 -0.75 12.34 8.71
N ILE A 31 -0.74 13.65 8.44
CA ILE A 31 -0.85 14.20 7.08
C ILE A 31 0.42 13.88 6.28
N GLU A 32 1.60 14.05 6.89
CA GLU A 32 2.88 13.72 6.26
C GLU A 32 2.97 12.23 5.89
N ASP A 33 2.50 11.34 6.78
CA ASP A 33 2.47 9.90 6.55
C ASP A 33 1.51 9.51 5.42
N ILE A 34 0.34 10.15 5.33
CA ILE A 34 -0.61 9.97 4.22
C ILE A 34 0.03 10.37 2.89
N LEU A 35 0.66 11.55 2.84
CA LEU A 35 1.32 12.05 1.63
C LEU A 35 2.49 11.15 1.22
N ARG A 36 3.31 10.72 2.18
CA ARG A 36 4.41 9.79 1.94
C ARG A 36 3.91 8.46 1.36
N THR A 37 2.91 7.87 2.00
CA THR A 37 2.33 6.59 1.55
C THR A 37 1.74 6.72 0.14
N SER A 38 1.03 7.82 -0.13
CA SER A 38 0.45 8.09 -1.44
C SER A 38 1.53 8.22 -2.54
N ALA A 39 2.60 8.98 -2.28
CA ALA A 39 3.69 9.20 -3.23
C ALA A 39 4.53 7.94 -3.48
N VAL A 40 4.81 7.15 -2.43
CA VAL A 40 5.54 5.88 -2.58
C VAL A 40 4.73 4.88 -3.40
N ARG A 41 3.42 4.78 -3.13
CA ARG A 41 2.52 3.84 -3.81
C ARG A 41 2.31 4.18 -5.28
N THR A 42 2.32 5.46 -5.64
CA THR A 42 2.29 5.90 -7.05
C THR A 42 3.63 5.64 -7.75
N LYS A 43 4.77 5.84 -7.07
CA LYS A 43 6.10 5.59 -7.63
C LYS A 43 6.38 4.11 -7.95
N SER A 44 5.80 3.17 -7.21
CA SER A 44 6.02 1.74 -7.44
C SER A 44 5.33 1.19 -8.69
N GLY A 45 4.57 1.99 -9.45
CA GLY A 45 3.94 1.58 -10.71
C GLY A 45 2.93 0.42 -10.60
N THR A 46 2.73 -0.11 -9.41
CA THR A 46 1.73 -1.09 -9.08
C THR A 46 0.39 -0.36 -8.93
N GLY A 47 -0.19 0.04 -10.08
CA GLY A 47 -1.60 0.38 -10.14
C GLY A 47 -2.40 -0.67 -9.38
N TYR A 48 -3.47 -0.27 -8.68
CA TYR A 48 -4.32 -1.16 -7.87
C TYR A 48 -4.45 -2.50 -8.56
N GLN A 49 -3.60 -3.47 -8.19
CA GLN A 49 -3.67 -4.80 -8.75
C GLN A 49 -4.98 -5.28 -8.18
N THR A 50 -6.02 -5.32 -9.01
CA THR A 50 -7.27 -6.03 -8.70
C THR A 50 -6.81 -7.39 -8.24
N ILE A 51 -6.83 -7.59 -6.93
CA ILE A 51 -6.37 -8.82 -6.32
C ILE A 51 -7.32 -9.86 -6.91
N LYS A 52 -6.83 -10.71 -7.81
CA LYS A 52 -7.57 -11.89 -8.25
C LYS A 52 -7.64 -12.78 -7.02
N VAL A 53 -8.74 -12.64 -6.29
CA VAL A 53 -8.95 -13.27 -4.98
C VAL A 53 -8.77 -14.78 -5.13
N ASP A 54 -9.28 -15.34 -6.23
CA ASP A 54 -9.17 -16.75 -6.57
C ASP A 54 -7.71 -17.22 -6.67
N ASP A 55 -6.86 -16.52 -7.43
CA ASP A 55 -5.44 -16.85 -7.57
C ASP A 55 -4.71 -16.83 -6.22
N LYS A 56 -5.12 -15.93 -5.33
CA LYS A 56 -4.51 -15.77 -4.01
C LYS A 56 -4.99 -16.83 -3.02
N LEU A 57 -6.27 -17.20 -3.07
CA LEU A 57 -6.83 -18.30 -2.28
C LEU A 57 -6.22 -19.62 -2.72
N ILE A 58 -6.15 -19.87 -4.04
CA ILE A 58 -5.44 -21.04 -4.60
C ILE A 58 -4.01 -21.03 -4.09
N ALA A 59 -3.26 -19.93 -4.18
CA ALA A 59 -1.87 -19.86 -3.70
C ALA A 59 -1.70 -19.99 -2.17
N VAL A 60 -2.74 -19.78 -1.36
CA VAL A 60 -2.71 -19.97 0.10
C VAL A 60 -3.04 -21.41 0.47
N PHE A 61 -4.03 -22.02 -0.19
CA PHE A 61 -4.47 -23.39 0.09
C PHE A 61 -3.67 -24.45 -0.68
N SER A 62 -3.09 -24.11 -1.83
CA SER A 62 -2.19 -24.98 -2.60
C SER A 62 -0.76 -25.00 -2.04
N ARG A 63 -0.52 -24.45 -0.84
CA ARG A 63 0.80 -24.41 -0.19
C ARG A 63 1.30 -25.76 0.33
N GLN A 64 0.56 -26.85 0.08
CA GLN A 64 1.16 -28.18 0.21
C GLN A 64 2.33 -28.25 -0.78
N LYS A 65 3.57 -28.25 -0.26
CA LYS A 65 4.82 -28.31 -1.04
C LYS A 65 5.03 -29.71 -1.63
N SER A 66 4.08 -30.17 -2.43
CA SER A 66 4.20 -31.38 -3.24
C SER A 66 4.42 -30.96 -4.69
N GLY A 67 5.65 -31.05 -5.19
CA GLY A 67 5.86 -31.41 -6.59
C GLY A 67 6.29 -30.36 -7.63
N ARG A 68 6.45 -29.05 -7.35
CA ARG A 68 6.85 -28.13 -8.43
C ARG A 68 8.38 -28.14 -8.70
N LYS A 69 8.83 -29.04 -9.59
CA LYS A 69 10.19 -29.01 -10.16
C LYS A 69 10.45 -27.64 -10.81
N LYS A 70 11.58 -27.01 -10.46
CA LYS A 70 12.04 -25.75 -11.10
C LYS A 70 12.26 -26.00 -12.61
N LYS A 71 11.49 -25.33 -13.48
CA LYS A 71 11.77 -25.31 -14.93
C LYS A 71 13.05 -24.50 -15.17
N LYS A 72 14.09 -25.13 -15.72
CA LYS A 72 15.31 -24.45 -16.19
C LYS A 72 14.90 -23.43 -17.26
N LYS A 73 15.32 -22.16 -17.10
CA LYS A 73 15.18 -21.15 -18.16
C LYS A 73 16.07 -21.57 -19.32
N VAL A 74 15.48 -21.88 -20.47
CA VAL A 74 16.23 -22.03 -21.72
C VAL A 74 16.71 -20.65 -22.11
N LYS A 75 18.04 -20.44 -22.14
CA LYS A 75 18.63 -19.24 -22.75
C LYS A 75 18.28 -19.28 -24.24
N LYS A 76 17.46 -18.34 -24.72
CA LYS A 76 17.34 -18.09 -26.16
C LYS A 76 18.68 -17.54 -26.64
N LYS A 77 19.26 -18.20 -27.65
CA LYS A 77 20.31 -17.63 -28.50
C LYS A 77 19.70 -16.55 -29.38
#